data_AF-A0A1E4GF51-F1
#
_entry.id   AF-A0A1E4GF51-F1
#
_cell.length_a   1.000
_cell.length_b   1.000
_cell.length_c   1.000
_cell.angle_alpha   90.00
_cell.angle_beta   90.00
_cell.angle_gamma   90.00
#
_symmetry.space_group_name_H-M   'P 1'
#
loop_
_entity.id
_entity.type
_entity.pdbx_description
1 polymer ?
#
loop_
_entity_poly.entity_id
_entity_poly.type
_entity_poly.pdbx_seq_one_letter_code
_entity_poly.pdbx_strand_id
1 'polypeptide(L)'
;MSRSLLAALALCSCQPALAAPVEARASYVLTLGGINIAAMNVDLQDSAGRYRMDLSANVAGLGTLVASGTAKATSTGRSNGQGLVSDKFDLETRAQGETFTVDVSFSGRNVTAFRVEPPILDNYDRVPIERRHLNGVGDFLSAFVLKGNGLDKGLCQRRATIFTGVERFNVAMSYASADEATSPRTGYQGPVIACSVRYEPISGHFTSSEITSYLAESERIIIWYAPLGETGYFIPYRVLIGTNMGDLSMVLTNLRQ
;
A
#
# COMPACT_ATOMS: atom_id res chain seq x y z
N MET A 1 74.56 0.92 7.45
CA MET A 1 73.50 0.06 8.01
C MET A 1 72.78 0.90 9.06
N SER A 2 71.49 1.20 9.09
CA SER A 2 70.30 0.89 8.30
C SER A 2 69.31 2.03 8.59
N ARG A 3 68.65 2.61 7.57
CA ARG A 3 67.59 3.62 7.75
C ARG A 3 66.25 2.89 7.83
N SER A 4 65.61 2.88 8.99
CA SER A 4 64.26 2.34 9.16
C SER A 4 63.21 3.42 8.93
N LEU A 5 62.51 3.35 7.81
CA LEU A 5 61.25 4.08 7.58
C LEU A 5 60.12 3.36 8.33
N LEU A 6 59.44 4.05 9.24
CA LEU A 6 58.11 3.65 9.72
C LEU A 6 57.05 4.19 8.77
N ALA A 7 56.34 3.31 8.07
CA ALA A 7 55.13 3.62 7.33
C ALA A 7 53.93 3.57 8.29
N ALA A 8 53.25 4.70 8.48
CA ALA A 8 51.99 4.77 9.22
C ALA A 8 50.84 4.30 8.32
N LEU A 9 50.24 3.16 8.65
CA LEU A 9 49.06 2.63 7.97
C LEU A 9 47.80 3.35 8.50
N ALA A 10 47.24 4.26 7.71
CA ALA A 10 45.96 4.89 8.02
C ALA A 10 44.82 3.90 7.76
N LEU A 11 44.22 3.36 8.82
CA LEU A 11 42.99 2.57 8.74
C LEU A 11 41.81 3.50 8.45
N CYS A 12 41.40 3.59 7.19
CA CYS A 12 40.10 4.13 6.80
C CYS A 12 38.99 3.21 7.34
N SER A 13 38.40 3.58 8.48
CA SER A 13 37.18 2.97 8.99
C SER A 13 36.00 3.33 8.07
N CYS A 14 35.65 2.42 7.15
CA CYS A 14 34.40 2.47 6.41
C CYS A 14 33.24 2.22 7.38
N GLN A 15 32.67 3.29 7.97
CA GLN A 15 31.42 3.16 8.69
C GLN A 15 30.31 2.87 7.67
N PRO A 16 29.45 1.85 7.89
CA PRO A 16 28.30 1.63 7.02
C PRO A 16 27.43 2.88 7.07
N ALA A 17 27.22 3.51 5.92
CA ALA A 17 26.28 4.62 5.79
C ALA A 17 24.89 4.09 6.13
N LEU A 18 24.37 4.50 7.29
CA LEU A 18 22.96 4.30 7.60
C LEU A 18 22.15 5.09 6.56
N ALA A 19 21.17 4.44 5.95
CA ALA A 19 20.25 5.11 5.05
C ALA A 19 19.61 6.30 5.77
N ALA A 20 19.54 7.45 5.10
CA ALA A 20 18.90 8.63 5.65
C ALA A 20 17.43 8.32 6.01
N PRO A 21 16.91 8.88 7.11
CA PRO A 21 15.51 8.73 7.45
C PRO A 21 14.64 9.26 6.31
N VAL A 22 13.55 8.56 6.03
CA VAL A 22 12.52 8.97 5.08
C VAL A 22 11.33 9.48 5.87
N GLU A 23 10.87 10.69 5.56
CA GLU A 23 9.62 11.24 6.06
C GLU A 23 8.87 11.83 4.88
N ALA A 24 7.63 11.41 4.66
CA ALA A 24 6.82 11.92 3.56
C ALA A 24 5.34 11.93 3.91
N ARG A 25 4.61 12.88 3.32
CA ARG A 25 3.16 12.94 3.35
C ARG A 25 2.61 13.06 1.94
N ALA A 26 1.81 12.08 1.54
CA ALA A 26 1.07 12.06 0.29
C ALA A 26 -0.42 12.33 0.55
N SER A 27 -1.00 13.27 -0.19
CA SER A 27 -2.44 13.57 -0.15
C SER A 27 -3.10 13.14 -1.44
N TYR A 28 -4.29 12.54 -1.34
CA TYR A 28 -5.04 12.01 -2.47
C TYR A 28 -6.49 12.46 -2.46
N VAL A 29 -7.08 12.53 -3.65
CA VAL A 29 -8.53 12.61 -3.86
C VAL A 29 -8.99 11.34 -4.55
N LEU A 30 -10.12 10.81 -4.10
CA LEU A 30 -10.80 9.68 -4.72
C LEU A 30 -12.07 10.16 -5.41
N THR A 31 -12.30 9.67 -6.61
CA THR A 31 -13.50 9.93 -7.40
C THR A 31 -14.15 8.64 -7.85
N LEU A 32 -15.48 8.64 -7.96
CA LEU A 32 -16.26 7.56 -8.57
C LEU A 32 -17.08 8.16 -9.71
N GLY A 33 -16.86 7.69 -10.94
CA GLY A 33 -17.52 8.25 -12.12
C GLY A 33 -17.20 9.74 -12.32
N GLY A 34 -16.05 10.21 -11.84
CA GLY A 34 -15.64 11.61 -11.89
C GLY A 34 -16.14 12.50 -10.74
N ILE A 35 -16.94 11.97 -9.81
CA ILE A 35 -17.43 12.71 -8.65
C ILE A 35 -16.52 12.47 -7.46
N ASN A 36 -16.06 13.52 -6.78
CA ASN A 36 -15.24 13.40 -5.58
C ASN A 36 -16.02 12.73 -4.44
N ILE A 37 -15.51 11.60 -3.94
CA ILE A 37 -16.16 10.84 -2.86
C ILE A 37 -15.33 10.81 -1.58
N ALA A 38 -14.01 10.98 -1.67
CA ALA A 38 -13.14 10.99 -0.50
C ALA A 38 -11.86 11.80 -0.72
N ALA A 39 -11.25 12.22 0.39
CA ALA A 39 -9.88 12.70 0.43
C ALA A 39 -9.11 11.91 1.49
N MET A 40 -7.86 11.55 1.21
CA MET A 40 -7.01 10.83 2.15
C MET A 40 -5.61 11.44 2.24
N ASN A 41 -4.96 11.23 3.38
CA ASN A 41 -3.54 11.48 3.60
C ASN A 41 -2.87 10.19 4.04
N VAL A 42 -1.65 9.97 3.56
CA VAL A 42 -0.76 8.90 3.99
C VAL A 42 0.55 9.53 4.43
N ASP A 43 0.91 9.32 5.69
CA ASP A 43 2.19 9.70 6.27
C ASP A 43 3.10 8.46 6.31
N LEU A 44 4.30 8.55 5.74
CA LEU A 44 5.33 7.52 5.76
C LEU A 44 6.53 8.03 6.56
N GLN A 45 6.97 7.21 7.51
CA GLN A 45 8.25 7.38 8.20
C GLN A 45 9.04 6.08 8.07
N ASP A 46 10.32 6.15 7.72
CA ASP A 46 11.24 5.01 7.75
C ASP A 46 12.60 5.45 8.29
N SER A 47 13.03 4.84 9.39
CA SER A 47 14.33 5.11 10.00
C SER A 47 14.93 3.82 10.55
N ALA A 48 16.22 3.62 10.30
CA ALA A 48 16.97 2.46 10.76
C ALA A 48 16.30 1.09 10.44
N GLY A 49 15.68 0.97 9.26
CA GLY A 49 15.05 -0.27 8.81
C GLY A 49 13.68 -0.55 9.44
N ARG A 50 13.04 0.46 10.04
CA ARG A 50 11.69 0.37 10.60
C ARG A 50 10.81 1.46 10.03
N TYR A 51 9.65 1.03 9.53
CA TYR A 51 8.69 1.94 8.95
C TYR A 51 7.43 2.07 9.81
N ARG A 52 6.78 3.21 9.65
CA ARG A 52 5.41 3.47 10.06
C ARG A 52 4.68 4.18 8.92
N MET A 53 3.49 3.70 8.61
CA MET A 53 2.56 4.38 7.72
C MET A 53 1.25 4.65 8.43
N ASP A 54 0.79 5.89 8.38
CA ASP A 54 -0.49 6.31 8.92
C ASP A 54 -1.36 6.87 7.79
N LEU A 55 -2.51 6.24 7.58
CA LEU A 55 -3.55 6.68 6.66
C LEU A 55 -4.67 7.35 7.45
N SER A 56 -5.17 8.47 6.93
CA SER A 56 -6.43 9.07 7.36
C SER A 56 -7.26 9.46 6.14
N ALA A 57 -8.55 9.20 6.15
CA ALA A 57 -9.45 9.54 5.06
C ALA A 57 -10.78 10.10 5.58
N ASN A 58 -11.31 11.07 4.83
CA ASN A 58 -12.66 11.59 4.99
C ASN A 58 -13.45 11.23 3.74
N VAL A 59 -14.59 10.56 3.92
CA VAL A 59 -15.48 10.13 2.86
C VAL A 59 -16.72 11.02 2.91
N ALA A 60 -16.93 11.81 1.86
CA ALA A 60 -18.06 12.73 1.75
C ALA A 60 -19.38 11.98 1.50
N GLY A 61 -19.30 10.76 0.98
CA GLY A 61 -20.44 9.96 0.53
C GLY A 61 -20.95 10.37 -0.85
N LEU A 62 -21.79 9.54 -1.44
CA LEU A 62 -22.39 9.76 -2.76
C LEU A 62 -23.77 9.12 -2.82
N GLY A 63 -24.80 9.85 -2.38
CA GLY A 63 -26.17 9.33 -2.31
C GLY A 63 -26.24 8.02 -1.54
N THR A 64 -26.79 6.97 -2.17
CA THR A 64 -26.85 5.61 -1.63
C THR A 64 -25.64 4.75 -2.01
N LEU A 65 -24.75 5.23 -2.89
CA LEU A 65 -23.65 4.42 -3.43
C LEU A 65 -22.46 4.33 -2.47
N VAL A 66 -22.17 5.43 -1.76
CA VAL A 66 -21.04 5.53 -0.85
C VAL A 66 -21.51 6.18 0.45
N ALA A 67 -21.36 5.47 1.56
CA ALA A 67 -21.65 6.02 2.88
C ALA A 67 -20.60 7.08 3.26
N SER A 68 -21.04 8.20 3.82
CA SER A 68 -20.13 9.18 4.40
C SER A 68 -19.52 8.66 5.70
N GLY A 69 -18.30 9.10 5.99
CA GLY A 69 -17.56 8.57 7.12
C GLY A 69 -16.11 8.96 7.17
N THR A 70 -15.36 8.27 8.04
CA THR A 70 -13.91 8.41 8.16
C THR A 70 -13.25 7.04 8.15
N ALA A 71 -11.99 7.01 7.73
CA ALA A 71 -11.14 5.84 7.88
C ALA A 71 -9.77 6.26 8.42
N LYS A 72 -9.19 5.40 9.25
CA LYS A 72 -7.80 5.48 9.70
C LYS A 72 -7.19 4.11 9.57
N ALA A 73 -5.95 4.04 9.14
CA ALA A 73 -5.21 2.79 9.15
C ALA A 73 -3.76 3.05 9.52
N THR A 74 -3.15 2.11 10.24
CA THR A 74 -1.73 2.18 10.60
C THR A 74 -1.08 0.88 10.20
N SER A 75 0.05 0.94 9.49
CA SER A 75 0.93 -0.20 9.24
C SER A 75 2.30 0.10 9.82
N THR A 76 2.85 -0.82 10.60
CA THR A 76 4.20 -0.71 11.16
C THR A 76 4.95 -2.00 10.94
N GLY A 77 6.27 -1.90 10.77
CA GLY A 77 7.09 -3.09 10.64
C GLY A 77 8.53 -2.77 10.26
N ARG A 78 9.12 -3.68 9.49
CA ARG A 78 10.50 -3.60 9.02
C ARG A 78 10.54 -3.22 7.55
N SER A 79 11.48 -2.35 7.20
CA SER A 79 11.82 -2.02 5.82
C SER A 79 13.17 -2.67 5.47
N ASN A 80 13.28 -3.20 4.27
CA ASN A 80 14.54 -3.68 3.71
C ASN A 80 14.57 -3.44 2.20
N GLY A 81 15.66 -3.80 1.52
CA GLY A 81 15.77 -3.59 0.08
C GLY A 81 14.70 -4.30 -0.77
N GLN A 82 14.06 -5.35 -0.25
CA GLN A 82 13.01 -6.11 -0.96
C GLN A 82 11.62 -5.48 -0.79
N GLY A 83 11.37 -4.73 0.27
CA GLY A 83 10.08 -4.09 0.53
C GLY A 83 9.79 -3.86 2.02
N LEU A 84 8.51 -3.71 2.31
CA LEU A 84 7.97 -3.55 3.65
C LEU A 84 7.45 -4.89 4.17
N VAL A 85 7.74 -5.20 5.42
CA VAL A 85 7.28 -6.39 6.12
C VAL A 85 6.57 -5.98 7.39
N SER A 86 5.25 -6.10 7.40
CA SER A 86 4.38 -5.73 8.52
C SER A 86 4.68 -6.55 9.77
N ASP A 87 4.73 -5.86 10.91
CA ASP A 87 4.66 -6.44 12.26
C ASP A 87 3.24 -6.20 12.85
N LYS A 88 2.61 -5.06 12.54
CA LYS A 88 1.24 -4.72 12.97
C LYS A 88 0.48 -3.93 11.90
N PHE A 89 -0.81 -4.22 11.75
CA PHE A 89 -1.76 -3.46 10.94
C PHE A 89 -3.05 -3.21 11.71
N ASP A 90 -3.46 -1.95 11.79
CA ASP A 90 -4.69 -1.51 12.43
C ASP A 90 -5.55 -0.75 11.42
N LEU A 91 -6.87 -0.95 11.45
CA LEU A 91 -7.85 -0.23 10.64
C LEU A 91 -9.02 0.17 11.53
N GLU A 92 -9.49 1.40 11.34
CA GLU A 92 -10.71 1.90 11.96
C GLU A 92 -11.51 2.65 10.90
N THR A 93 -12.78 2.32 10.75
CA THR A 93 -13.72 3.11 9.95
C THR A 93 -14.89 3.54 10.81
N ARG A 94 -15.44 4.72 10.52
CA ARG A 94 -16.69 5.20 11.11
C ARG A 94 -17.63 5.64 10.02
N ALA A 95 -18.83 5.07 10.00
CA ALA A 95 -19.87 5.45 9.05
C ALA A 95 -21.24 5.26 9.71
N GLN A 96 -22.18 6.18 9.47
CA GLN A 96 -23.56 6.08 9.98
C GLN A 96 -23.67 5.89 11.51
N GLY A 97 -22.72 6.43 12.28
CA GLY A 97 -22.68 6.28 13.74
C GLY A 97 -22.05 4.97 14.24
N GLU A 98 -21.76 4.04 13.35
CA GLU A 98 -21.09 2.77 13.65
C GLU A 98 -19.58 2.90 13.53
N THR A 99 -18.85 2.17 14.39
CA THR A 99 -17.39 2.04 14.32
C THR A 99 -17.03 0.60 13.99
N PHE A 100 -16.17 0.42 12.99
CA PHE A 100 -15.61 -0.87 12.61
C PHE A 100 -14.10 -0.84 12.78
N THR A 101 -13.54 -1.83 13.47
CA THR A 101 -12.11 -1.91 13.78
C THR A 101 -11.55 -3.25 13.38
N VAL A 102 -10.28 -3.23 12.97
CA VAL A 102 -9.48 -4.41 12.71
C VAL A 102 -8.10 -4.22 13.30
N ASP A 103 -7.62 -5.22 14.04
CA ASP A 103 -6.23 -5.30 14.50
C ASP A 103 -5.63 -6.60 13.95
N VAL A 104 -4.44 -6.53 13.37
CA VAL A 104 -3.71 -7.70 12.85
C VAL A 104 -2.27 -7.65 13.32
N SER A 105 -1.80 -8.74 13.94
CA SER A 105 -0.40 -8.92 14.36
C SER A 105 0.28 -9.96 13.48
N PHE A 106 1.50 -9.64 13.05
CA PHE A 106 2.30 -10.49 12.19
C PHE A 106 3.63 -10.86 12.86
N SER A 107 4.13 -12.05 12.55
CA SER A 107 5.50 -12.47 12.83
C SER A 107 6.07 -13.14 11.60
N GLY A 108 7.08 -12.51 10.99
CA GLY A 108 7.76 -13.08 9.83
C GLY A 108 6.83 -13.38 8.65
N ARG A 109 5.83 -12.51 8.39
CA ARG A 109 4.76 -12.69 7.39
C ARG A 109 3.70 -13.74 7.73
N ASN A 110 3.63 -14.22 8.97
CA ASN A 110 2.53 -15.06 9.44
C ASN A 110 1.64 -14.26 10.38
N VAL A 111 0.33 -14.35 10.22
CA VAL A 111 -0.62 -13.72 11.16
C VAL A 111 -0.63 -14.53 12.45
N THR A 112 -0.29 -13.88 13.56
CA THR A 112 -0.28 -14.51 14.89
C THR A 112 -1.59 -14.29 15.64
N ALA A 113 -2.26 -13.15 15.38
CA ALA A 113 -3.56 -12.81 15.93
C ALA A 113 -4.23 -11.78 15.04
N PHE A 114 -5.57 -11.80 14.99
CA PHE A 114 -6.35 -10.70 14.46
C PHE A 114 -7.68 -10.58 15.20
N ARG A 115 -8.24 -9.36 15.25
CA ARG A 115 -9.54 -9.04 15.85
C ARG A 115 -10.31 -8.16 14.87
N VAL A 116 -11.62 -8.37 14.78
CA VAL A 116 -12.54 -7.57 13.97
C VAL A 116 -13.75 -7.23 14.82
N GLU A 117 -14.07 -5.95 14.97
CA GLU A 117 -15.23 -5.48 15.74
C GLU A 117 -16.06 -4.45 14.98
N PRO A 118 -17.39 -4.61 14.88
CA PRO A 118 -18.14 -5.80 15.26
C PRO A 118 -17.71 -7.04 14.44
N PRO A 119 -17.88 -8.25 14.99
CA PRO A 119 -17.49 -9.46 14.29
C PRO A 119 -18.32 -9.64 13.01
N ILE A 120 -17.64 -9.95 11.91
CA ILE A 120 -18.31 -10.32 10.65
C ILE A 120 -18.78 -11.77 10.79
N LEU A 121 -20.08 -11.96 10.71
CA LEU A 121 -20.70 -13.28 10.80
C LEU A 121 -20.21 -14.16 9.66
N ASP A 122 -19.81 -15.39 10.01
CA ASP A 122 -19.47 -16.43 9.04
C ASP A 122 -20.77 -17.14 8.67
N ASN A 123 -21.34 -16.75 7.54
CA ASN A 123 -22.56 -17.32 6.97
C ASN A 123 -22.22 -18.14 5.71
N TYR A 124 -23.22 -18.78 5.11
CA TYR A 124 -22.99 -19.74 4.03
C TYR A 124 -22.41 -19.13 2.74
N ASP A 125 -22.57 -17.82 2.54
CA ASP A 125 -22.03 -17.10 1.37
C ASP A 125 -20.67 -16.45 1.66
N ARG A 126 -20.11 -16.59 2.87
CA ARG A 126 -18.75 -16.15 3.17
C ARG A 126 -17.75 -17.28 2.96
N VAL A 127 -16.69 -17.02 2.18
CA VAL A 127 -15.63 -18.00 1.98
C VAL A 127 -14.79 -18.11 3.26
N PRO A 128 -14.69 -19.28 3.91
CA PRO A 128 -14.03 -19.39 5.22
C PRO A 128 -12.54 -19.02 5.20
N ILE A 129 -12.09 -18.31 6.23
CA ILE A 129 -10.66 -18.03 6.44
C ILE A 129 -10.03 -19.22 7.16
N GLU A 130 -9.13 -19.92 6.47
CA GLU A 130 -8.41 -21.05 7.02
C GLU A 130 -7.01 -20.67 7.50
N ARG A 131 -6.45 -21.41 8.47
CA ARG A 131 -5.09 -21.19 8.98
C ARG A 131 -4.02 -21.16 7.87
N ARG A 132 -4.19 -21.94 6.81
CA ARG A 132 -3.27 -21.96 5.66
C ARG A 132 -3.20 -20.62 4.92
N HIS A 133 -4.29 -19.85 4.92
CA HIS A 133 -4.38 -18.54 4.24
C HIS A 133 -3.60 -17.43 4.95
N LEU A 134 -3.24 -17.65 6.21
CA LEU A 134 -2.65 -16.67 7.12
C LEU A 134 -1.11 -16.69 7.14
N ASN A 135 -0.47 -17.45 6.23
CA ASN A 135 0.98 -17.55 6.13
C ASN A 135 1.52 -16.84 4.90
N GLY A 136 2.70 -16.23 5.04
CA GLY A 136 3.39 -15.51 3.97
C GLY A 136 2.69 -14.21 3.52
N VAL A 137 1.81 -13.62 4.33
CA VAL A 137 1.00 -12.45 4.02
C VAL A 137 1.57 -11.15 4.60
N GLY A 138 1.15 -10.02 4.04
CA GLY A 138 1.32 -8.67 4.60
C GLY A 138 0.01 -7.88 4.59
N ASP A 139 0.03 -6.64 5.05
CA ASP A 139 -1.13 -5.74 4.98
C ASP A 139 -1.15 -4.93 3.68
N PHE A 140 -2.31 -4.34 3.36
CA PHE A 140 -2.48 -3.64 2.10
C PHE A 140 -1.68 -2.34 2.00
N LEU A 141 -1.41 -1.61 3.09
CA LEU A 141 -0.59 -0.40 3.03
C LEU A 141 0.86 -0.75 2.71
N SER A 142 1.39 -1.77 3.39
CA SER A 142 2.76 -2.29 3.17
C SER A 142 2.98 -2.79 1.74
N ALA A 143 1.92 -3.31 1.10
CA ALA A 143 1.95 -3.79 -0.27
C ALA A 143 1.76 -2.68 -1.32
N PHE A 144 1.12 -1.56 -0.92
CA PHE A 144 0.76 -0.48 -1.83
C PHE A 144 1.92 0.47 -2.11
N VAL A 145 2.83 0.65 -1.14
CA VAL A 145 4.08 1.39 -1.28
C VAL A 145 5.22 0.43 -1.60
N LEU A 146 5.98 0.71 -2.65
CA LEU A 146 7.03 -0.18 -3.14
C LEU A 146 8.41 0.35 -2.78
N LYS A 147 9.38 -0.57 -2.62
CA LYS A 147 10.81 -0.26 -2.61
C LYS A 147 11.50 -0.86 -3.81
N GLY A 148 12.40 -0.12 -4.46
CA GLY A 148 13.13 -0.59 -5.63
C GLY A 148 14.35 0.28 -5.93
N ASN A 149 15.11 -0.12 -6.95
CA ASN A 149 16.37 0.55 -7.32
C ASN A 149 16.19 1.60 -8.43
N GLY A 150 15.00 1.70 -9.02
CA GLY A 150 14.73 2.57 -10.14
C GLY A 150 13.27 2.55 -10.56
N LEU A 151 12.87 3.61 -11.25
CA LEU A 151 11.55 3.71 -11.86
C LEU A 151 11.56 2.99 -13.22
N ASP A 152 11.46 1.67 -13.18
CA ASP A 152 11.52 0.82 -14.38
C ASP A 152 10.48 -0.31 -14.36
N LYS A 153 10.48 -1.14 -15.42
CA LYS A 153 9.53 -2.24 -15.60
C LYS A 153 9.57 -3.27 -14.47
N GLY A 154 10.72 -3.45 -13.83
CA GLY A 154 10.93 -4.36 -12.71
C GLY A 154 10.13 -3.95 -11.47
N LEU A 155 9.76 -2.67 -11.34
CA LEU A 155 8.90 -2.20 -10.26
C LEU A 155 7.54 -2.92 -10.25
N CYS A 156 7.01 -3.25 -11.43
CA CYS A 156 5.73 -3.94 -11.58
C CYS A 156 5.83 -5.47 -11.51
N GLN A 157 7.02 -6.08 -11.50
CA GLN A 157 7.17 -7.55 -11.50
C GLN A 157 7.03 -8.13 -10.10
N ARG A 158 5.84 -7.99 -9.50
CA ARG A 158 5.60 -8.30 -8.08
C ARG A 158 4.33 -9.07 -7.87
N ARG A 159 4.35 -9.89 -6.83
CA ARG A 159 3.15 -10.51 -6.26
C ARG A 159 3.08 -10.19 -4.77
N ALA A 160 1.92 -9.71 -4.33
CA ALA A 160 1.61 -9.50 -2.94
C ALA A 160 0.50 -10.47 -2.52
N THR A 161 0.64 -10.99 -1.31
CA THR A 161 -0.30 -11.87 -0.62
C THR A 161 -0.81 -11.08 0.57
N ILE A 162 -2.07 -10.64 0.54
CA ILE A 162 -2.55 -9.61 1.46
C ILE A 162 -3.66 -10.16 2.34
N PHE A 163 -3.53 -9.97 3.65
CA PHE A 163 -4.59 -10.22 4.61
C PHE A 163 -4.95 -8.93 5.35
N THR A 164 -6.23 -8.56 5.30
CA THR A 164 -6.72 -7.29 5.87
C THR A 164 -7.34 -7.45 7.25
N GLY A 165 -7.34 -8.67 7.81
CA GLY A 165 -8.16 -9.07 8.96
C GLY A 165 -9.58 -9.49 8.57
N VAL A 166 -10.10 -8.99 7.43
CA VAL A 166 -11.42 -9.34 6.90
C VAL A 166 -11.33 -10.30 5.73
N GLU A 167 -10.38 -10.07 4.83
CA GLU A 167 -10.23 -10.81 3.58
C GLU A 167 -8.78 -11.18 3.32
N ARG A 168 -8.61 -12.27 2.57
CA ARG A 168 -7.35 -12.72 2.00
C ARG A 168 -7.46 -12.67 0.48
N PHE A 169 -6.52 -11.99 -0.17
CA PHE A 169 -6.46 -11.93 -1.64
C PHE A 169 -5.02 -11.75 -2.14
N ASN A 170 -4.73 -12.26 -3.34
CA ASN A 170 -3.46 -11.99 -4.00
C ASN A 170 -3.62 -10.79 -4.94
N VAL A 171 -2.51 -10.07 -5.10
CA VAL A 171 -2.33 -9.05 -6.12
C VAL A 171 -1.10 -9.44 -6.93
N ALA A 172 -1.26 -9.59 -8.24
CA ALA A 172 -0.16 -9.77 -9.18
C ALA A 172 -0.06 -8.54 -10.07
N MET A 173 1.12 -7.92 -10.10
CA MET A 173 1.39 -6.77 -10.95
C MET A 173 2.18 -7.18 -12.19
N SER A 174 1.99 -6.42 -13.26
CA SER A 174 2.77 -6.54 -14.49
C SER A 174 2.97 -5.16 -15.10
N TYR A 175 4.08 -4.97 -15.81
CA TYR A 175 4.36 -3.69 -16.48
C TYR A 175 3.34 -3.42 -17.58
N ALA A 176 2.72 -2.25 -17.55
CA ALA A 176 1.81 -1.78 -18.59
C ALA A 176 2.49 -0.77 -19.51
N SER A 177 2.96 0.36 -18.97
CA SER A 177 3.58 1.44 -19.74
C SER A 177 4.52 2.29 -18.88
N ALA A 178 5.34 3.09 -19.57
CA ALA A 178 6.07 4.20 -18.99
C ALA A 178 5.39 5.47 -19.49
N ASP A 179 4.99 6.34 -18.56
CA ASP A 179 4.22 7.54 -18.84
C ASP A 179 4.87 8.75 -18.15
N GLU A 180 4.33 9.94 -18.43
CA GLU A 180 4.77 11.20 -17.84
C GLU A 180 3.60 11.87 -17.12
N ALA A 181 3.73 12.15 -15.82
CA ALA A 181 2.81 12.98 -15.06
C ALA A 181 3.05 14.45 -15.39
N THR A 182 2.13 15.09 -16.12
CA THR A 182 2.30 16.47 -16.61
C THR A 182 1.35 17.49 -15.94
N SER A 183 0.38 17.02 -15.17
CA SER A 183 -0.66 17.89 -14.61
C SER A 183 -0.13 18.71 -13.43
N PRO A 184 -0.19 20.06 -13.48
CA PRO A 184 0.19 20.92 -12.36
C PRO A 184 -0.81 20.86 -11.20
N ARG A 185 -1.95 20.19 -11.38
CA ARG A 185 -2.96 19.96 -10.34
C ARG A 185 -2.71 18.70 -9.50
N THR A 186 -1.63 17.99 -9.78
CA THR A 186 -1.24 16.76 -9.06
C THR A 186 -0.01 17.01 -8.21
N GLY A 187 0.20 16.17 -7.19
CA GLY A 187 1.30 16.33 -6.23
C GLY A 187 2.68 15.98 -6.77
N TYR A 188 2.78 15.58 -8.04
CA TYR A 188 4.02 15.18 -8.69
C TYR A 188 3.94 15.45 -10.20
N GLN A 189 5.04 15.94 -10.77
CA GLN A 189 5.26 16.01 -12.20
C GLN A 189 6.57 15.31 -12.54
N GLY A 190 6.56 14.52 -13.61
CA GLY A 190 7.72 13.76 -14.05
C GLY A 190 7.38 12.32 -14.45
N PRO A 191 8.40 11.47 -14.64
CA PRO A 191 8.20 10.10 -15.07
C PRO A 191 7.39 9.28 -14.07
N VAL A 192 6.51 8.42 -14.58
CA VAL A 192 5.76 7.41 -13.82
C VAL A 192 5.76 6.07 -14.55
N ILE A 193 5.58 4.98 -13.82
CA ILE A 193 5.42 3.64 -14.42
C ILE A 193 4.03 3.12 -14.10
N ALA A 194 3.30 2.73 -15.14
CA ALA A 194 2.00 2.08 -15.00
C ALA A 194 2.19 0.57 -14.83
N CYS A 195 1.60 0.05 -13.76
CA CYS A 195 1.47 -1.38 -13.49
C CYS A 195 0.01 -1.81 -13.66
N SER A 196 -0.23 -2.80 -14.52
CA SER A 196 -1.49 -3.52 -14.55
C SER A 196 -1.54 -4.50 -13.38
N VAL A 197 -2.71 -4.60 -12.74
CA VAL A 197 -2.94 -5.39 -11.54
C VAL A 197 -4.00 -6.45 -11.81
N ARG A 198 -3.72 -7.68 -11.38
CA ARG A 198 -4.72 -8.75 -11.26
C ARG A 198 -5.01 -9.05 -9.79
N TYR A 199 -6.29 -9.00 -9.45
CA TYR A 199 -6.80 -9.33 -8.12
C TYR A 199 -7.32 -10.77 -8.10
N GLU A 200 -6.95 -11.53 -7.08
CA GLU A 200 -7.37 -12.91 -6.89
C GLU A 200 -7.91 -13.07 -5.46
N PRO A 201 -9.24 -13.12 -5.27
CA PRO A 201 -9.84 -13.33 -3.95
C PRO A 201 -9.60 -14.77 -3.49
N ILE A 202 -9.21 -14.96 -2.22
CA ILE A 202 -8.90 -16.30 -1.67
C ILE A 202 -9.87 -16.70 -0.57
N SER A 203 -10.09 -15.84 0.44
CA SER A 203 -11.03 -16.11 1.53
C SER A 203 -11.50 -14.85 2.24
N GLY A 204 -12.53 -14.96 3.07
CA GLY A 204 -13.09 -13.89 3.90
C GLY A 204 -14.08 -12.99 3.17
N HIS A 205 -14.05 -12.97 1.83
CA HIS A 205 -15.01 -12.30 0.97
C HIS A 205 -16.33 -13.07 0.91
N PHE A 206 -17.40 -12.38 0.53
CA PHE A 206 -18.70 -12.99 0.25
C PHE A 206 -18.79 -13.37 -1.22
N THR A 207 -19.28 -14.57 -1.53
CA THR A 207 -19.51 -15.04 -2.90
C THR A 207 -20.61 -14.25 -3.61
N SER A 208 -21.45 -13.56 -2.84
CA SER A 208 -22.48 -12.63 -3.30
C SER A 208 -21.95 -11.22 -3.59
N SER A 209 -20.67 -10.93 -3.30
CA SER A 209 -20.08 -9.60 -3.47
C SER A 209 -19.82 -9.27 -4.94
N GLU A 210 -20.68 -8.42 -5.52
CA GLU A 210 -20.51 -7.93 -6.89
C GLU A 210 -19.16 -7.24 -7.12
N ILE A 211 -18.68 -6.48 -6.13
CA ILE A 211 -17.38 -5.80 -6.20
C ILE A 211 -16.25 -6.83 -6.27
N THR A 212 -16.30 -7.89 -5.47
CA THR A 212 -15.28 -8.94 -5.47
C THR A 212 -15.24 -9.67 -6.81
N SER A 213 -16.40 -10.09 -7.31
CA SER A 213 -16.53 -10.76 -8.61
C SER A 213 -16.02 -9.86 -9.74
N TYR A 214 -16.44 -8.58 -9.74
CA TYR A 214 -15.97 -7.61 -10.73
C TYR A 214 -14.45 -7.46 -10.70
N LEU A 215 -13.84 -7.28 -9.52
CA LEU A 215 -12.39 -7.12 -9.40
C LEU A 215 -11.63 -8.37 -9.84
N ALA A 216 -12.17 -9.56 -9.59
CA ALA A 216 -11.58 -10.83 -10.00
C ALA A 216 -11.61 -11.04 -11.53
N GLU A 217 -12.65 -10.53 -12.20
CA GLU A 217 -12.82 -10.62 -13.65
C GLU A 217 -12.21 -9.43 -14.41
N SER A 218 -11.91 -8.33 -13.71
CA SER A 218 -11.43 -7.09 -14.32
C SER A 218 -9.95 -7.14 -14.67
N GLU A 219 -9.65 -6.79 -15.93
CA GLU A 219 -8.29 -6.46 -16.38
C GLU A 219 -8.00 -4.95 -16.29
N ARG A 220 -8.95 -4.17 -15.75
CA ARG A 220 -8.93 -2.70 -15.73
C ARG A 220 -8.53 -2.11 -14.38
N ILE A 221 -7.52 -2.71 -13.75
CA ILE A 221 -6.91 -2.20 -12.52
C ILE A 221 -5.49 -1.73 -12.87
N ILE A 222 -5.26 -0.43 -12.86
CA ILE A 222 -3.95 0.17 -13.19
C ILE A 222 -3.50 1.05 -12.04
N ILE A 223 -2.23 0.93 -11.67
CA ILE A 223 -1.56 1.79 -10.69
C ILE A 223 -0.35 2.44 -11.38
N TRP A 224 -0.32 3.76 -11.41
CA TRP A 224 0.86 4.53 -11.81
C TRP A 224 1.69 4.81 -10.56
N TYR A 225 2.97 4.47 -10.60
CA TYR A 225 3.92 4.72 -9.54
C TYR A 225 4.83 5.90 -9.87
N ALA A 226 5.03 6.78 -8.89
CA ALA A 226 6.02 7.86 -8.92
C ALA A 226 7.12 7.60 -7.87
N PRO A 227 8.36 8.02 -8.14
CA PRO A 227 9.44 7.97 -7.14
C PRO A 227 9.20 8.98 -6.03
N LEU A 228 9.52 8.59 -4.79
CA LEU A 228 9.59 9.49 -3.64
C LEU A 228 11.02 10.02 -3.52
N GLY A 229 11.37 11.00 -4.36
CA GLY A 229 12.74 11.51 -4.47
C GLY A 229 13.76 10.39 -4.72
N GLU A 230 14.91 10.46 -4.04
CA GLU A 230 15.99 9.45 -4.13
C GLU A 230 15.94 8.41 -2.99
N THR A 231 14.80 8.26 -2.32
CA THR A 231 14.65 7.40 -1.12
C THR A 231 14.57 5.90 -1.44
N GLY A 232 14.42 5.54 -2.72
CA GLY A 232 14.13 4.19 -3.18
C GLY A 232 12.69 3.73 -2.93
N TYR A 233 11.82 4.62 -2.42
CA TYR A 233 10.38 4.39 -2.32
C TYR A 233 9.66 4.83 -3.58
N PHE A 234 8.59 4.10 -3.92
CA PHE A 234 7.67 4.43 -5.00
C PHE A 234 6.25 4.40 -4.47
N ILE A 235 5.54 5.50 -4.66
CA ILE A 235 4.18 5.68 -4.18
C ILE A 235 3.21 5.72 -5.36
N PRO A 236 1.96 5.29 -5.17
CA PRO A 236 0.94 5.48 -6.19
C PRO A 236 0.78 6.98 -6.49
N TYR A 237 0.96 7.34 -7.75
CA TYR A 237 0.59 8.63 -8.32
C TYR A 237 -0.89 8.66 -8.69
N ARG A 238 -1.35 7.57 -9.30
CA ARG A 238 -2.75 7.39 -9.71
C ARG A 238 -3.12 5.91 -9.58
N VAL A 239 -4.35 5.64 -9.19
CA VAL A 239 -4.98 4.33 -9.29
C VAL A 239 -6.26 4.48 -10.08
N LEU A 240 -6.51 3.56 -10.99
CA LEU A 240 -7.74 3.47 -11.75
C LEU A 240 -8.28 2.05 -11.62
N ILE A 241 -9.52 1.94 -11.18
CA ILE A 241 -10.25 0.69 -11.07
C ILE A 241 -11.55 0.90 -11.85
N GLY A 242 -11.73 0.15 -12.94
CA GLY A 242 -13.04 0.10 -13.59
C GLY A 242 -14.10 -0.37 -12.59
N THR A 243 -15.32 0.13 -12.66
CA THR A 243 -16.45 -0.45 -11.93
C THR A 243 -17.71 -0.37 -12.78
N ASN A 244 -18.75 -1.12 -12.42
CA ASN A 244 -20.07 -1.01 -13.06
C ASN A 244 -20.71 0.39 -12.89
N MET A 245 -20.25 1.18 -11.92
CA MET A 245 -20.75 2.53 -11.59
C MET A 245 -19.88 3.65 -12.19
N GLY A 246 -18.94 3.30 -13.08
CA GLY A 246 -17.91 4.21 -13.58
C GLY A 246 -16.56 4.01 -12.87
N ASP A 247 -15.51 4.64 -13.39
CA ASP A 247 -14.16 4.40 -12.87
C ASP A 247 -14.02 4.98 -11.45
N LEU A 248 -13.52 4.15 -10.52
CA LEU A 248 -12.99 4.60 -9.25
C LEU A 248 -11.53 5.03 -9.49
N SER A 249 -11.24 6.32 -9.28
CA SER A 249 -9.90 6.88 -9.46
C SER A 249 -9.39 7.44 -8.15
N MET A 250 -8.13 7.15 -7.82
CA MET A 250 -7.39 7.83 -6.76
C MET A 250 -6.25 8.61 -7.41
N VAL A 251 -6.06 9.89 -7.08
CA VAL A 251 -5.02 10.75 -7.68
C VAL A 251 -4.26 11.48 -6.59
N LEU A 252 -2.93 11.46 -6.67
CA LEU A 252 -2.03 12.23 -5.81
C LEU A 252 -2.21 13.73 -6.09
N THR A 253 -2.64 14.49 -5.10
CA THR A 253 -2.88 15.94 -5.21
C THR A 253 -1.79 16.77 -4.54
N ASN A 254 -1.09 16.22 -3.54
CA ASN A 254 0.03 16.88 -2.89
C ASN A 254 1.06 15.86 -2.40
N LEU A 255 2.33 16.22 -2.46
CA LEU A 255 3.43 15.42 -1.92
C LEU A 255 4.39 16.34 -1.15
N ARG A 256 4.66 15.98 0.10
CA ARG A 256 5.70 16.60 0.94
C ARG A 256 6.70 15.54 1.35
N GLN A 257 7.98 15.87 1.27
CA GLN A 257 9.12 15.02 1.60
C GLN A 257 10.30 15.89 2.05
#